data_AF-W6K9I7-F1
#
_entry.id   AF-W6K9I7-F1
#
_cell.length_a   1.000
_cell.length_b   1.000
_cell.length_c   1.000
_cell.angle_alpha   90.00
_cell.angle_beta   90.00
_cell.angle_gamma   90.00
#
_symmetry.space_group_name_H-M   'P 1'
#
loop_
_entity.id
_entity.type
_entity.pdbx_description
1 polymer ?
#
loop_
_entity_poly.entity_id
_entity_poly.type
_entity_poly.pdbx_seq_one_letter_code
_entity_poly.pdbx_strand_id
1 'polypeptide(L)'
;MSKSMWATKLRGTGRRLGRCERGESLIAFGFLLPVIIAFSFGILEFSLLVFDYHRVNEGLRLGARLATVGDSVTDLSGLATGASVTCESSGGAVSCSAGTADANRFNAILSEVRRIQPYVQSDHLKITYSDVGLGHADEPGGLIPLVTLRIEGLSRDFIILDGVPGIPATYTYPPFTTSLVANGQGPA
;
A
#
# COMPACT_ATOMS: atom_id res chain seq x y z
N MET A 1 5.51 -22.13 -89.09
CA MET A 1 4.24 -21.53 -88.61
C MET A 1 3.89 -22.10 -87.25
N SER A 2 3.95 -21.33 -86.18
CA SER A 2 3.12 -21.51 -84.96
C SER A 2 3.41 -20.35 -83.99
N LYS A 3 2.44 -19.47 -83.78
CA LYS A 3 2.53 -18.37 -82.81
C LYS A 3 1.49 -18.59 -81.70
N SER A 4 2.01 -18.54 -80.47
CA SER A 4 1.43 -17.94 -79.26
C SER A 4 -0.03 -18.27 -78.91
N MET A 5 -0.21 -19.08 -77.87
CA MET A 5 -1.49 -19.25 -77.17
C MET A 5 -1.30 -19.37 -75.66
N TRP A 6 -0.55 -18.44 -75.03
CA TRP A 6 -0.29 -18.52 -73.58
C TRP A 6 -0.07 -17.16 -72.89
N ALA A 7 -0.87 -16.13 -73.21
CA ALA A 7 -0.65 -14.80 -72.63
C ALA A 7 -1.92 -13.96 -72.43
N THR A 8 -3.02 -14.52 -71.91
CA THR A 8 -4.26 -13.72 -71.76
C THR A 8 -5.02 -13.87 -70.44
N LYS A 9 -4.54 -14.68 -69.48
CA LYS A 9 -5.32 -14.90 -68.23
C LYS A 9 -4.94 -14.05 -67.02
N LEU A 10 -3.93 -13.18 -67.12
CA LEU A 10 -3.41 -12.42 -65.96
C LEU A 10 -3.93 -10.98 -65.82
N ARG A 11 -4.72 -10.46 -66.77
CA ARG A 11 -5.14 -9.05 -66.77
C ARG A 11 -6.44 -8.71 -66.01
N GLY A 12 -7.16 -9.72 -65.48
CA GLY A 12 -8.46 -9.50 -64.83
C GLY A 12 -8.45 -9.41 -63.29
N THR A 13 -7.36 -9.77 -62.63
CA THR A 13 -7.36 -10.02 -61.18
C THR A 13 -7.12 -8.76 -60.34
N GLY A 14 -6.37 -7.77 -60.86
CA GLY A 14 -6.05 -6.53 -60.12
C GLY A 14 -7.25 -5.65 -59.78
N ARG A 15 -8.31 -5.69 -60.61
CA ARG A 15 -9.55 -4.90 -60.39
C ARG A 15 -10.47 -5.50 -59.31
N ARG A 16 -10.27 -6.76 -58.92
CA ARG A 16 -11.04 -7.42 -57.84
C ARG A 16 -10.46 -7.17 -56.44
N LEU A 17 -9.17 -6.89 -56.32
CA LEU A 17 -8.52 -6.58 -55.03
C LEU A 17 -8.93 -5.22 -54.46
N GLY A 18 -9.18 -4.21 -55.30
CA GLY A 18 -9.62 -2.88 -54.85
C GLY A 18 -11.06 -2.79 -54.35
N ARG A 19 -11.84 -3.88 -54.37
CA ARG A 19 -13.23 -3.96 -53.90
C ARG A 19 -13.40 -4.92 -52.72
N CYS A 20 -12.30 -5.38 -52.13
CA CYS A 20 -12.32 -6.26 -50.97
C CYS A 20 -12.45 -5.44 -49.67
N GLU A 21 -13.66 -5.35 -49.13
CA GLU A 21 -13.96 -4.81 -47.79
C GLU A 21 -13.61 -5.79 -46.65
N ARG A 22 -13.10 -6.99 -47.00
CA ARG A 22 -12.81 -8.10 -46.07
C ARG A 22 -11.75 -7.81 -45.00
N GLY A 23 -11.09 -6.65 -45.02
CA GLY A 23 -10.10 -6.23 -44.03
C GLY A 23 -10.59 -5.20 -43.01
N GLU A 24 -11.82 -4.70 -43.15
CA GLU A 24 -12.37 -3.66 -42.25
C GLU A 24 -12.41 -4.11 -40.79
N SER A 25 -12.77 -5.36 -40.54
CA SER A 25 -12.80 -5.95 -39.19
C SER A 25 -11.42 -6.00 -38.52
N LEU A 26 -10.35 -6.20 -39.30
CA LEU A 26 -8.98 -6.23 -38.77
C LEU A 26 -8.54 -4.84 -38.29
N ILE A 27 -8.93 -3.79 -39.01
CA ILE A 27 -8.63 -2.39 -38.65
C ILE A 27 -9.41 -1.99 -37.41
N ALA A 28 -10.71 -2.29 -37.36
CA ALA A 28 -11.55 -2.02 -36.19
C ALA A 28 -11.00 -2.72 -34.93
N PHE A 29 -10.59 -3.98 -35.06
CA PHE A 29 -9.95 -4.73 -33.98
C PHE A 29 -8.60 -4.14 -33.56
N GLY A 30 -7.79 -3.67 -34.52
CA GLY A 30 -6.51 -3.02 -34.26
C GLY A 30 -6.61 -1.75 -33.41
N PHE A 31 -7.73 -1.02 -33.50
CA PHE A 31 -7.99 0.14 -32.65
C PHE A 31 -8.66 -0.21 -31.32
N LEU A 32 -9.53 -1.21 -31.29
CA LEU A 32 -10.23 -1.63 -30.06
C LEU A 32 -9.32 -2.37 -29.08
N LEU A 33 -8.46 -3.25 -29.58
CA LEU A 33 -7.57 -4.07 -28.77
C LEU A 33 -6.69 -3.26 -27.79
N PRO A 34 -5.95 -2.21 -28.20
CA PRO A 34 -5.13 -1.45 -27.27
C PRO A 34 -5.96 -0.72 -26.21
N VAL A 35 -7.18 -0.28 -26.52
CA VAL A 35 -8.07 0.37 -25.56
C VAL A 35 -8.56 -0.64 -24.51
N ILE A 36 -8.98 -1.83 -24.93
CA ILE A 36 -9.42 -2.89 -24.02
C ILE A 36 -8.26 -3.36 -23.14
N ILE A 37 -7.06 -3.49 -23.70
CA ILE A 37 -5.86 -3.86 -22.95
C ILE A 37 -5.50 -2.79 -21.91
N ALA A 38 -5.48 -1.51 -22.30
CA ALA A 38 -5.21 -0.41 -21.38
C ALA A 38 -6.23 -0.37 -20.24
N PHE A 39 -7.51 -0.55 -20.55
CA PHE A 39 -8.57 -0.60 -19.54
C PHE A 39 -8.42 -1.81 -18.59
N SER A 40 -8.12 -2.98 -19.14
CA SER A 40 -7.92 -4.20 -18.34
C SER A 40 -6.75 -4.06 -17.38
N PHE A 41 -5.60 -3.56 -17.87
CA PHE A 41 -4.45 -3.30 -17.02
C PHE A 41 -4.72 -2.22 -15.97
N GLY A 42 -5.46 -1.16 -16.33
CA GLY A 42 -5.89 -0.15 -15.37
C GLY A 42 -6.73 -0.74 -14.23
N ILE A 43 -7.66 -1.65 -14.53
CA ILE A 43 -8.44 -2.35 -13.50
C ILE A 43 -7.54 -3.24 -12.64
N LEU A 44 -6.61 -3.99 -13.23
CA LEU A 44 -5.70 -4.86 -12.49
C LEU A 44 -4.84 -4.05 -11.51
N GLU A 45 -4.29 -2.93 -11.97
CA GLU A 45 -3.43 -2.10 -11.14
C GLU A 45 -4.20 -1.40 -10.01
N PHE A 46 -5.43 -0.93 -10.28
CA PHE A 46 -6.31 -0.41 -9.24
C PHE A 46 -6.72 -1.49 -8.24
N SER A 47 -6.96 -2.73 -8.70
CA SER A 47 -7.30 -3.85 -7.81
C SER A 47 -6.15 -4.16 -6.83
N LEU A 48 -4.90 -4.11 -7.32
CA LEU A 48 -3.72 -4.28 -6.47
C LEU A 48 -3.57 -3.15 -5.44
N LEU A 49 -3.88 -1.91 -5.83
CA LEU A 49 -3.87 -0.76 -4.92
C LEU A 49 -4.86 -0.96 -3.75
N VAL A 50 -6.08 -1.41 -4.05
CA VAL A 50 -7.08 -1.71 -3.01
C VAL A 50 -6.63 -2.90 -2.14
N PHE A 51 -6.02 -3.92 -2.73
CA PHE A 51 -5.48 -5.05 -1.97
C PHE A 51 -4.37 -4.62 -1.00
N ASP A 52 -3.45 -3.78 -1.45
CA ASP A 52 -2.38 -3.22 -0.62
C ASP A 52 -2.96 -2.39 0.54
N TYR A 53 -4.02 -1.61 0.29
CA TYR A 53 -4.74 -0.87 1.34
C TYR A 53 -5.27 -1.78 2.44
N HIS A 54 -5.90 -2.91 2.10
CA HIS A 54 -6.38 -3.88 3.09
C HIS A 54 -5.24 -4.58 3.83
N ARG A 55 -4.15 -4.91 3.14
CA ARG A 55 -2.96 -5.53 3.77
C ARG A 55 -2.31 -4.63 4.81
N VAL A 56 -2.22 -3.33 4.55
CA VAL A 56 -1.66 -2.37 5.52
C VAL A 56 -2.53 -2.32 6.78
N ASN A 57 -3.86 -2.27 6.64
CA ASN A 57 -4.77 -2.26 7.78
C ASN A 57 -4.68 -3.54 8.62
N GLU A 58 -4.57 -4.71 7.98
CA GLU A 58 -4.38 -5.96 8.71
C GLU A 58 -3.01 -6.04 9.39
N GLY A 59 -1.95 -5.56 8.73
CA GLY A 59 -0.63 -5.44 9.33
C GLY A 59 -0.64 -4.55 10.59
N LEU A 60 -1.33 -3.40 10.52
CA LEU A 60 -1.53 -2.52 11.67
C LEU A 60 -2.30 -3.19 12.80
N ARG A 61 -3.34 -3.97 12.50
CA ARG A 61 -4.10 -4.71 13.51
C ARG A 61 -3.23 -5.72 14.26
N LEU A 62 -2.38 -6.45 13.55
CA LEU A 62 -1.45 -7.41 14.16
C LEU A 62 -0.37 -6.69 14.98
N GLY A 63 0.21 -5.63 14.43
CA GLY A 63 1.18 -4.79 15.15
C GLY A 63 0.57 -4.18 16.42
N ALA A 64 -0.68 -3.70 16.35
CA ALA A 64 -1.36 -3.05 17.47
C ALA A 64 -1.60 -4.06 18.58
N ARG A 65 -2.03 -5.29 18.23
CA ARG A 65 -2.15 -6.38 19.18
C ARG A 65 -0.83 -6.65 19.90
N LEU A 66 0.29 -6.73 19.16
CA LEU A 66 1.61 -6.95 19.76
C LEU A 66 2.00 -5.78 20.69
N ALA A 67 1.76 -4.54 20.25
CA ALA A 67 2.04 -3.33 21.02
C ALA A 67 1.18 -3.20 22.29
N THR A 68 -0.04 -3.75 22.30
CA THR A 68 -0.92 -3.74 23.47
C THR A 68 -0.65 -4.83 24.50
N VAL A 69 -0.03 -5.93 24.07
CA VAL A 69 0.21 -7.12 24.91
C VAL A 69 1.64 -7.13 25.47
N GLY A 70 2.61 -6.60 24.73
CA GLY A 70 4.00 -6.50 25.18
C GLY A 70 4.29 -5.21 25.94
N ASP A 71 5.51 -5.12 26.48
CA ASP A 71 6.02 -3.88 27.08
C ASP A 71 6.02 -2.73 26.06
N SER A 72 5.71 -1.53 26.55
CA SER A 72 5.67 -0.31 25.75
C SER A 72 7.04 0.06 25.19
N VAL A 73 7.04 0.79 24.07
CA VAL A 73 8.28 1.28 23.43
C VAL A 73 9.01 2.31 24.29
N THR A 74 8.32 2.92 25.25
CA THR A 74 8.92 3.87 26.19
C THR A 74 8.31 3.71 27.56
N ASP A 75 8.98 4.24 28.57
CA ASP A 75 8.47 4.27 29.94
C ASP A 75 7.26 5.21 30.05
N LEU A 76 6.12 4.66 30.47
CA LEU A 76 4.84 5.34 30.60
C LEU A 76 4.49 5.70 32.06
N SER A 77 5.33 5.34 33.03
CA SER A 77 5.07 5.54 34.47
C SER A 77 4.88 7.01 34.88
N GLY A 78 5.44 7.95 34.11
CA GLY A 78 5.30 9.39 34.30
C GLY A 78 4.28 10.07 33.39
N LEU A 79 3.46 9.32 32.65
CA LEU A 79 2.52 9.93 31.71
C LEU A 79 1.39 10.66 32.45
N ALA A 80 1.32 11.98 32.28
CA ALA A 80 0.27 12.80 32.89
C ALA A 80 -1.13 12.43 32.36
N THR A 81 -2.17 12.69 33.17
CA THR A 81 -3.55 12.43 32.78
C THR A 81 -3.93 13.20 31.50
N GLY A 82 -4.47 12.50 30.52
CA GLY A 82 -4.83 13.04 29.20
C GLY A 82 -3.63 13.39 28.30
N ALA A 83 -2.40 13.05 28.70
CA ALA A 83 -1.22 13.25 27.86
C ALA A 83 -1.03 12.09 26.87
N SER A 84 -0.24 12.35 25.82
CA SER A 84 0.11 11.36 24.82
C SER A 84 1.60 11.38 24.50
N VAL A 85 2.20 10.21 24.32
CA VAL A 85 3.58 10.04 23.88
C VAL A 85 3.59 9.38 22.52
N THR A 86 4.26 9.99 21.55
CA THR A 86 4.42 9.43 20.21
C THR A 86 5.86 9.01 20.00
N CYS A 87 6.04 7.77 19.57
CA CYS A 87 7.30 7.18 19.19
C CYS A 87 7.34 6.99 17.66
N GLU A 88 8.41 7.47 17.04
CA GLU A 88 8.64 7.37 15.60
C GLU A 88 10.10 7.06 15.32
N SER A 89 10.37 6.58 14.11
CA SER A 89 11.73 6.38 13.64
C SER A 89 12.09 7.42 12.59
N SER A 90 13.32 7.93 12.66
CA SER A 90 13.89 8.81 11.64
C SER A 90 15.32 8.38 11.38
N GLY A 91 15.63 7.95 10.16
CA GLY A 91 16.98 7.52 9.78
C GLY A 91 17.45 6.28 10.56
N GLY A 92 16.52 5.41 10.98
CA GLY A 92 16.82 4.19 11.74
C GLY A 92 17.03 4.39 13.25
N ALA A 93 17.06 5.63 13.74
CA ALA A 93 16.96 5.91 15.17
C ALA A 93 15.48 5.95 15.58
N VAL A 94 15.14 5.40 16.74
CA VAL A 94 13.79 5.47 17.33
C VAL A 94 13.81 6.51 18.42
N SER A 95 12.85 7.43 18.39
CA SER A 95 12.71 8.50 19.38
C SER A 95 11.25 8.64 19.79
N CYS A 96 11.02 9.00 21.06
CA CYS A 96 9.70 9.25 21.60
C CYS A 96 9.60 10.70 22.09
N SER A 97 8.41 11.29 22.02
CA SER A 97 8.17 12.66 22.49
C SER A 97 8.36 12.84 24.00
N ALA A 98 8.38 11.76 24.77
CA ALA A 98 8.80 11.69 26.15
C ALA A 98 9.36 10.29 26.47
N GLY A 99 10.18 10.21 27.52
CA GLY A 99 10.78 8.95 27.97
C GLY A 99 11.94 8.46 27.10
N THR A 100 12.59 7.39 27.55
CA THR A 100 13.65 6.71 26.78
C THR A 100 13.02 5.73 25.81
N ALA A 101 13.40 5.77 24.53
CA ALA A 101 12.87 4.87 23.52
C ALA A 101 13.63 3.53 23.50
N ASP A 102 12.89 2.42 23.49
CA ASP A 102 13.40 1.07 23.24
C ASP A 102 13.25 0.73 21.75
N ALA A 103 14.35 0.85 21.02
CA ALA A 103 14.40 0.54 19.60
C ALA A 103 14.11 -0.95 19.29
N ASN A 104 14.42 -1.88 20.21
CA ASN A 104 14.15 -3.31 20.00
C ASN A 104 12.65 -3.58 20.00
N ARG A 105 11.91 -2.94 20.90
CA ARG A 105 10.44 -3.06 20.98
C ARG A 105 9.75 -2.46 19.76
N PHE A 106 10.19 -1.27 19.34
CA PHE A 106 9.69 -0.65 18.12
C PHE A 106 9.94 -1.54 16.89
N ASN A 107 11.15 -2.09 16.76
CA ASN A 107 11.50 -2.97 15.65
C ASN A 107 10.73 -4.31 15.67
N ALA A 108 10.36 -4.82 16.84
CA ALA A 108 9.50 -6.00 16.96
C ALA A 108 8.06 -5.71 16.48
N ILE A 109 7.52 -4.52 16.77
CA ILE A 109 6.19 -4.11 16.26
C ILE A 109 6.25 -3.92 14.74
N LEU A 110 7.30 -3.25 14.25
CA LEU A 110 7.53 -3.04 12.82
C LEU A 110 7.70 -4.36 12.06
N SER A 111 8.38 -5.35 12.64
CA SER A 111 8.56 -6.66 12.00
C SER A 111 7.24 -7.43 11.87
N GLU A 112 6.34 -7.32 12.83
CA GLU A 112 5.01 -7.94 12.74
C GLU A 112 4.15 -7.26 11.66
N VAL A 113 4.17 -5.93 11.56
CA VAL A 113 3.51 -5.21 10.46
C VAL A 113 4.09 -5.65 9.10
N ARG A 114 5.42 -5.79 9.03
CA ARG A 114 6.13 -6.22 7.82
C ARG A 114 5.82 -7.66 7.39
N ARG A 115 5.34 -8.50 8.30
CA ARG A 115 4.89 -9.87 7.97
C ARG A 115 3.76 -9.86 6.94
N ILE A 116 2.92 -8.83 6.96
CA ILE A 116 1.83 -8.65 5.98
C ILE A 116 2.22 -7.67 4.87
N GLN A 117 2.87 -6.55 5.21
CA GLN A 117 3.30 -5.53 4.24
C GLN A 117 4.81 -5.25 4.34
N PRO A 118 5.67 -5.95 3.56
CA PRO A 118 7.13 -5.86 3.70
C PRO A 118 7.71 -4.51 3.29
N TYR A 119 6.99 -3.74 2.47
CA TYR A 119 7.46 -2.43 1.97
C TYR A 119 7.34 -1.29 2.99
N VAL A 120 6.73 -1.52 4.17
CA VAL A 120 6.66 -0.50 5.23
C VAL A 120 8.05 -0.27 5.84
N GLN A 121 8.58 0.93 5.64
CA GLN A 121 9.82 1.39 6.28
C GLN A 121 9.57 1.82 7.73
N SER A 122 10.64 1.92 8.52
CA SER A 122 10.58 2.38 9.92
C SER A 122 10.01 3.79 10.03
N ASP A 123 10.34 4.63 9.07
CA ASP A 123 10.01 6.07 9.06
C ASP A 123 8.52 6.33 8.78
N HIS A 124 7.81 5.32 8.28
CA HIS A 124 6.37 5.42 8.04
C HIS A 124 5.53 5.07 9.26
N LEU A 125 6.10 4.38 10.26
CA LEU A 125 5.36 3.88 11.42
C LEU A 125 5.47 4.86 12.60
N LYS A 126 4.32 5.28 13.11
CA LYS A 126 4.19 6.08 14.33
C LYS A 126 3.34 5.34 15.35
N ILE A 127 3.81 5.31 16.59
CA ILE A 127 3.15 4.62 17.70
C ILE A 127 2.84 5.65 18.78
N THR A 128 1.56 5.91 19.02
CA THR A 128 1.11 6.87 20.02
C THR A 128 0.46 6.13 21.18
N TYR A 129 0.97 6.37 22.38
CA TYR A 129 0.34 5.96 23.64
C TYR A 129 -0.39 7.17 24.20
N SER A 130 -1.68 7.05 24.49
CA SER A 130 -2.49 8.15 25.04
C SER A 130 -3.24 7.69 26.28
N ASP A 131 -3.27 8.52 27.31
CA ASP A 131 -4.16 8.30 28.44
C ASP A 131 -5.60 8.70 28.08
N VAL A 132 -6.53 7.78 28.33
CA VAL A 132 -7.97 7.93 28.11
C VAL A 132 -8.79 7.78 29.40
N GLY A 133 -8.13 7.80 30.56
CA GLY A 133 -8.77 7.72 31.88
C GLY A 133 -9.32 6.34 32.24
N LEU A 134 -8.79 5.27 31.65
CA LEU A 134 -9.26 3.89 31.85
C LEU A 134 -8.47 3.10 32.92
N GLY A 135 -7.41 3.66 33.49
CA GLY A 135 -6.59 2.98 34.52
C GLY A 135 -7.26 2.91 35.91
N HIS A 136 -7.00 1.83 36.65
CA HIS A 136 -7.25 1.73 38.08
C HIS A 136 -5.94 1.90 38.88
N ALA A 137 -6.08 2.25 40.16
CA ALA A 137 -4.95 2.46 41.08
C ALA A 137 -4.15 1.19 41.38
N ASP A 138 -4.72 0.01 41.11
CA ASP A 138 -4.11 -1.29 41.40
C ASP A 138 -3.28 -1.85 40.22
N GLU A 139 -3.31 -1.20 39.04
CA GLU A 139 -2.47 -1.59 37.91
C GLU A 139 -1.04 -1.05 38.03
N PRO A 140 0.00 -1.86 37.71
CA PRO A 140 1.36 -1.39 37.56
C PRO A 140 1.44 -0.21 36.57
N GLY A 141 1.96 0.94 37.03
CA GLY A 141 1.98 2.19 36.27
C GLY A 141 0.69 3.01 36.28
N GLY A 142 -0.39 2.55 36.94
CA GLY A 142 -1.61 3.32 37.24
C GLY A 142 -2.45 3.77 36.04
N LEU A 143 -2.13 3.28 34.84
CA LEU A 143 -2.70 3.74 33.58
C LEU A 143 -2.87 2.57 32.61
N ILE A 144 -4.03 2.55 31.94
CA ILE A 144 -4.27 1.73 30.75
C ILE A 144 -4.25 2.64 29.52
N PRO A 145 -3.13 2.69 28.76
CA PRO A 145 -3.03 3.58 27.61
C PRO A 145 -3.81 3.04 26.42
N LEU A 146 -4.41 3.95 25.64
CA LEU A 146 -4.85 3.68 24.29
C LEU A 146 -3.64 3.74 23.36
N VAL A 147 -3.28 2.60 22.77
CA VAL A 147 -2.20 2.46 21.80
C VAL A 147 -2.77 2.70 20.40
N THR A 148 -2.24 3.68 19.70
CA THR A 148 -2.61 4.01 18.33
C THR A 148 -1.40 3.83 17.44
N LEU A 149 -1.48 2.88 16.50
CA LEU A 149 -0.52 2.76 15.42
C LEU A 149 -1.01 3.54 14.22
N ARG A 150 -0.10 4.29 13.61
CA ARG A 150 -0.34 5.07 12.40
C ARG A 150 0.75 4.80 11.38
N ILE A 151 0.35 4.55 10.14
CA ILE A 151 1.25 4.52 8.99
C ILE A 151 0.98 5.72 8.11
N GLU A 152 2.01 6.50 7.80
CA GLU A 152 1.90 7.67 6.92
C GLU A 152 3.08 7.79 5.96
N GLY A 153 2.87 8.50 4.84
CA GLY A 153 3.88 8.67 3.81
C GLY A 153 4.16 7.41 2.99
N LEU A 154 3.31 6.39 3.06
CA LEU A 154 3.43 5.21 2.22
C LEU A 154 3.04 5.56 0.78
N SER A 155 3.90 5.22 -0.18
CA SER A 155 3.64 5.42 -1.61
C SER A 155 3.84 4.14 -2.41
N ARG A 156 3.14 4.05 -3.54
CA ARG A 156 3.27 2.95 -4.51
C ARG A 156 3.51 3.52 -5.89
N ASP A 157 4.52 3.00 -6.55
CA ASP A 157 4.79 3.33 -7.95
C ASP A 157 3.87 2.51 -8.86
N PHE A 158 3.32 3.16 -9.87
CA PHE A 158 2.57 2.48 -10.91
C PHE A 158 3.54 1.83 -11.89
N ILE A 159 3.30 0.57 -12.21
CA ILE A 159 4.11 -0.21 -13.14
C ILE A 159 3.55 -0.09 -14.56
N ILE A 160 2.21 -0.08 -14.70
CA ILE A 160 1.56 -0.18 -16.01
C ILE A 160 0.96 1.16 -16.44
N LEU A 161 0.38 1.90 -15.49
CA LEU A 161 -0.23 3.21 -15.72
C LEU A 161 0.78 4.35 -15.89
N ASP A 162 2.06 4.16 -15.55
CA ASP A 162 3.12 5.18 -15.72
C ASP A 162 3.31 5.60 -17.20
N GLY A 163 3.06 4.69 -18.14
CA GLY A 163 3.14 4.97 -19.57
C GLY A 163 1.95 5.74 -20.15
N VAL A 164 0.92 6.04 -19.35
CA VAL A 164 -0.30 6.73 -19.80
C VAL A 164 -0.18 8.23 -19.56
N PRO A 165 -0.24 9.08 -20.60
CA PRO A 165 -0.12 10.52 -20.44
C PRO A 165 -1.25 11.07 -19.55
N GLY A 166 -0.86 11.79 -18.49
CA GLY A 166 -1.79 12.43 -17.55
C GLY A 166 -2.05 11.68 -16.24
N ILE A 167 -1.45 10.49 -16.05
CA ILE A 167 -1.49 9.77 -14.77
C ILE A 167 -0.16 9.97 -14.04
N PRO A 168 -0.16 10.33 -12.74
CA PRO A 168 1.09 10.44 -11.98
C PRO A 168 1.75 9.08 -11.84
N ALA A 169 3.09 9.03 -11.86
CA ALA A 169 3.89 7.80 -11.75
C ALA A 169 3.77 7.11 -10.37
N THR A 170 3.44 7.88 -9.34
CA THR A 170 3.39 7.40 -7.95
C THR A 170 2.08 7.83 -7.30
N TYR A 171 1.49 6.94 -6.50
CA TYR A 171 0.34 7.21 -5.66
C TYR A 171 0.71 7.15 -4.18
N THR A 172 0.43 8.23 -3.45
CA THR A 172 0.61 8.29 -1.99
C THR A 172 -0.69 7.88 -1.30
N TYR A 173 -0.61 6.89 -0.44
CA TYR A 173 -1.77 6.46 0.34
C TYR A 173 -2.16 7.50 1.39
N PRO A 174 -3.46 7.61 1.72
CA PRO A 174 -3.88 8.34 2.92
C PRO A 174 -3.32 7.65 4.18
N PRO A 175 -3.24 8.37 5.32
CA PRO A 175 -2.76 7.78 6.55
C PRO A 175 -3.67 6.63 7.00
N PHE A 176 -3.06 5.57 7.49
CA PHE A 176 -3.73 4.41 8.07
C PHE A 176 -3.60 4.47 9.58
N THR A 177 -4.66 4.16 10.31
CA THR A 177 -4.66 4.23 11.77
C THR A 177 -5.45 3.08 12.37
N THR A 178 -4.88 2.44 13.39
CA THR A 178 -5.55 1.40 14.19
C THR A 178 -5.26 1.65 15.65
N SER A 179 -6.29 1.71 16.48
CA SER A 179 -6.17 1.90 17.93
C SER A 179 -6.73 0.72 18.71
N LEU A 180 -5.99 0.31 19.75
CA LEU A 180 -6.42 -0.71 20.70
C LEU A 180 -6.02 -0.28 22.11
N VAL A 181 -6.86 -0.65 23.08
CA VAL A 181 -6.58 -0.42 24.50
C VAL A 181 -5.56 -1.46 24.95
N ALA A 182 -4.48 -1.02 25.61
CA ALA A 182 -3.49 -1.93 26.18
C ALA A 182 -4.06 -2.72 27.35
N ASN A 183 -3.44 -3.85 27.71
CA ASN A 183 -3.83 -4.62 28.89
C ASN A 183 -3.13 -4.14 30.19
N GLY A 184 -2.78 -2.86 30.29
CA GLY A 184 -2.19 -2.28 31.50
C GLY A 184 -0.84 -2.90 31.87
N GLN A 185 0.23 -2.45 31.21
CA GLN A 185 1.61 -2.66 31.65
C GLN A 185 2.38 -1.35 31.46
N GLY A 186 2.13 -0.36 32.34
CA GLY A 186 3.20 0.57 32.66
C GLY A 186 4.27 -0.21 33.45
N PRO A 187 5.57 0.11 33.31
CA PRO A 187 6.60 -0.63 34.00
C PRO A 187 6.35 -0.63 35.52
N ALA A 188 6.60 -1.78 36.15
CA ALA A 188 6.57 -1.94 37.61
C ALA A 188 7.74 -1.18 38.27
#